data_AF-A0A6G1KVT0-F1
#
_entry.id   AF-A0A6G1KVT0-F1
#
_cell.length_a   1.000
_cell.length_b   1.000
_cell.length_c   1.000
_cell.angle_alpha   90.00
_cell.angle_beta   90.00
_cell.angle_gamma   90.00
#
_symmetry.space_group_name_H-M   'P 1'
#
loop_
_entity.id
_entity.type
_entity.pdbx_description
1 polymer ?
#
loop_
_entity_poly.entity_id
_entity_poly.type
_entity_poly.pdbx_seq_one_letter_code
_entity_poly.pdbx_strand_id
1 'polypeptide(L)'
;LVVRLHHAQYDGMSLLRMLSALEDLLKGRSIAPVRRFSDFVRHLIHDNLGSYQYWRELLRGTHSPAAFKPSQGQPESNEVERLLIASKTIAQPTTLGEDTTATPAIRFLAACASMLAQATSQSDVVLGCTVSGRSALPAELHDVCGPCLNEMPIRVRFPSANLPEPQCATGQIRDQLVLGAPHQTVGFDEIAQYCTSWPSDIDDFGLSVHYQNSAESQEF
;
A
#
# COMPACT_ATOMS: atom_id res chain seq x y z
N LEU A 1 -19.70 -20.76 -14.01
CA LEU A 1 -18.65 -20.08 -14.81
C LEU A 1 -17.36 -20.07 -13.99
N VAL A 2 -16.20 -20.35 -14.58
CA VAL A 2 -14.89 -20.23 -13.92
C VAL A 2 -14.02 -19.33 -14.77
N VAL A 3 -13.42 -18.31 -14.17
CA VAL A 3 -12.50 -17.37 -14.82
C VAL A 3 -11.14 -17.49 -14.14
N ARG A 4 -10.07 -17.68 -14.92
CA ARG A 4 -8.69 -17.74 -14.43
C ARG A 4 -7.93 -16.56 -15.02
N LEU A 5 -7.32 -15.75 -14.15
CA LEU A 5 -6.55 -14.56 -14.52
C LEU A 5 -5.27 -14.51 -13.68
N HIS A 6 -4.19 -14.00 -14.27
CA HIS A 6 -2.98 -13.68 -13.52
C HIS A 6 -3.14 -12.32 -12.83
N HIS A 7 -2.61 -12.14 -11.62
CA HIS A 7 -2.72 -10.86 -10.90
C HIS A 7 -1.98 -9.70 -11.62
N ALA A 8 -1.07 -10.01 -12.54
CA ALA A 8 -0.47 -9.03 -13.45
C ALA A 8 -1.44 -8.53 -14.55
N GLN A 9 -2.69 -8.98 -14.56
CA GLN A 9 -3.72 -8.53 -15.50
C GLN A 9 -4.79 -7.68 -14.82
N TYR A 10 -4.85 -7.67 -13.47
CA TYR A 10 -5.92 -7.02 -12.72
C TYR A 10 -5.48 -6.61 -11.31
N ASP A 11 -6.31 -5.79 -10.69
CA ASP A 11 -6.29 -5.45 -9.27
C ASP A 11 -7.73 -5.47 -8.72
N GLY A 12 -7.90 -5.19 -7.42
CA GLY A 12 -9.23 -5.24 -6.79
C GLY A 12 -10.28 -4.37 -7.49
N MET A 13 -9.89 -3.16 -7.92
CA MET A 13 -10.77 -2.21 -8.60
C MET A 13 -11.16 -2.69 -10.01
N SER A 14 -10.20 -3.19 -10.78
CA SER A 14 -10.46 -3.65 -12.15
C SER A 14 -11.19 -5.00 -12.18
N LEU A 15 -10.99 -5.87 -11.18
CA LEU A 15 -11.75 -7.11 -11.05
C LEU A 15 -13.24 -6.86 -10.87
N LEU A 16 -13.62 -5.96 -9.97
CA LEU A 16 -15.04 -5.62 -9.76
C LEU A 16 -15.68 -5.07 -11.03
N ARG A 17 -14.97 -4.23 -11.79
CA ARG A 17 -15.45 -3.71 -13.08
C ARG A 17 -15.58 -4.79 -14.14
N MET A 18 -14.62 -5.72 -14.22
CA MET A 18 -14.71 -6.85 -15.15
C MET A 18 -15.92 -7.74 -14.84
N LEU A 19 -16.21 -7.98 -13.57
CA LEU A 19 -17.37 -8.76 -13.14
C LEU A 19 -18.69 -8.03 -13.44
N SER A 20 -18.77 -6.72 -13.18
CA SER A 20 -19.94 -5.90 -13.51
C SER A 20 -20.19 -5.85 -15.03
N ALA A 21 -19.15 -5.64 -15.84
CA ALA A 21 -19.25 -5.65 -17.30
C ALA A 21 -19.72 -7.02 -17.82
N LEU A 22 -19.23 -8.11 -17.25
CA LEU A 22 -19.67 -9.46 -17.58
C LEU A 22 -21.16 -9.66 -17.25
N GLU A 23 -21.62 -9.19 -16.10
CA GLU A 23 -23.03 -9.26 -15.70
C GLU A 23 -23.92 -8.49 -16.69
N ASP A 24 -23.53 -7.28 -17.09
CA ASP A 24 -24.29 -6.47 -18.04
C ASP A 24 -24.37 -7.14 -19.41
N LEU A 25 -23.26 -7.70 -19.91
CA LEU A 25 -23.25 -8.45 -21.17
C LEU A 25 -24.15 -9.69 -21.12
N LEU A 26 -24.15 -10.42 -19.99
CA LEU A 26 -25.04 -11.56 -19.80
C LEU A 26 -26.52 -11.18 -19.77
N LYS A 27 -26.85 -9.95 -19.33
CA LYS A 27 -28.21 -9.39 -19.33
C LYS A 27 -28.59 -8.70 -20.65
N GLY A 28 -27.71 -8.73 -21.66
CA GLY A 28 -27.95 -8.07 -22.95
C GLY A 28 -27.87 -6.54 -22.90
N ARG A 29 -27.20 -5.97 -21.89
CA ARG A 29 -26.95 -4.53 -21.75
C ARG A 29 -25.63 -4.16 -22.44
N SER A 30 -25.49 -2.88 -22.79
CA SER A 30 -24.23 -2.33 -23.31
C SER A 30 -23.26 -2.01 -22.17
N ILE A 31 -21.97 -2.22 -22.40
CA ILE A 31 -20.90 -1.80 -21.49
C ILE A 31 -20.36 -0.42 -21.87
N ALA A 32 -19.97 0.36 -20.87
CA ALA A 32 -19.31 1.64 -21.09
C ALA A 32 -17.90 1.42 -21.71
N PRO A 33 -17.43 2.34 -22.58
CA PRO A 33 -16.07 2.28 -23.09
C PRO A 33 -15.06 2.48 -21.96
N VAL A 34 -14.06 1.60 -21.88
CA VAL A 34 -13.01 1.62 -20.85
C VAL A 34 -11.70 2.13 -21.46
N ARG A 35 -10.94 2.93 -20.72
CA ARG A 35 -9.58 3.30 -21.10
C ARG A 35 -8.64 2.09 -21.02
N ARG A 36 -7.68 2.04 -21.94
CA ARG A 36 -6.73 0.93 -22.02
C ARG A 36 -5.68 1.08 -20.92
N PHE A 37 -5.20 -0.02 -20.37
CA PHE A 37 -4.05 -0.01 -19.45
C PHE A 37 -2.80 0.68 -20.06
N SER A 38 -2.62 0.61 -21.38
CA SER A 38 -1.56 1.35 -22.07
C SER A 38 -1.65 2.87 -21.91
N ASP A 39 -2.85 3.42 -21.71
CA ASP A 39 -3.02 4.86 -21.48
C ASP A 39 -2.53 5.24 -20.07
N PHE A 40 -2.78 4.38 -19.08
CA PHE A 40 -2.21 4.50 -17.74
C PHE A 40 -0.68 4.44 -17.79
N VAL A 41 -0.10 3.42 -18.43
CA VAL A 41 1.37 3.29 -18.56
C VAL A 41 1.98 4.50 -19.25
N ARG A 42 1.36 5.00 -20.33
CA ARG A 42 1.83 6.21 -21.02
C ARG A 42 1.83 7.42 -20.10
N HIS A 43 0.78 7.59 -19.28
CA HIS A 43 0.71 8.67 -18.31
C HIS A 43 1.82 8.55 -17.26
N LEU A 44 2.08 7.35 -16.73
CA LEU A 44 3.17 7.13 -15.76
C LEU A 44 4.53 7.55 -16.29
N ILE A 45 4.83 7.22 -17.54
CA ILE A 45 6.12 7.56 -18.17
C ILE A 45 6.31 9.08 -18.30
N HIS A 46 5.23 9.83 -18.55
CA HIS A 46 5.30 11.27 -18.76
C HIS A 46 5.25 12.10 -17.48
N ASP A 47 4.52 11.66 -16.46
CA ASP A 47 4.19 12.49 -15.28
C ASP A 47 5.09 12.23 -14.06
N ASN A 48 6.12 11.38 -14.19
CA ASN A 48 7.03 11.04 -13.09
C ASN A 48 8.08 12.13 -12.77
N LEU A 49 7.86 13.38 -13.18
CA LEU A 49 8.81 14.48 -12.98
C LEU A 49 8.80 14.90 -11.51
N GLY A 50 9.81 14.46 -10.76
CA GLY A 50 10.07 14.90 -9.38
C GLY A 50 9.79 13.86 -8.30
N SER A 51 9.21 12.70 -8.62
CA SER A 51 8.90 11.68 -7.61
C SER A 51 10.13 11.14 -6.91
N TYR A 52 11.25 10.93 -7.62
CA TYR A 52 12.50 10.52 -6.98
C TYR A 52 13.03 11.56 -5.99
N GLN A 53 12.79 12.85 -6.23
CA GLN A 53 13.18 13.89 -5.28
C GLN A 53 12.33 13.80 -4.00
N TYR A 54 11.01 13.70 -4.14
CA TYR A 54 10.10 13.51 -3.00
C TYR A 54 10.50 12.28 -2.17
N TRP A 55 10.69 11.12 -2.81
CA TRP A 55 11.07 9.89 -2.12
C TRP A 55 12.46 9.99 -1.46
N ARG A 56 13.45 10.63 -2.11
CA ARG A 56 14.76 10.91 -1.49
C ARG A 56 14.64 11.77 -0.24
N GLU A 57 13.79 12.79 -0.26
CA GLU A 57 13.58 13.68 0.89
C GLU A 57 12.88 12.95 2.03
N LEU A 58 11.81 12.21 1.74
CA LEU A 58 11.05 11.44 2.73
C LEU A 58 11.90 10.36 3.39
N LEU A 59 12.68 9.61 2.60
CA LEU A 59 13.46 8.45 3.04
C LEU A 59 14.91 8.82 3.44
N ARG A 60 15.25 10.11 3.47
CA ARG A 60 16.61 10.53 3.81
C ARG A 60 17.04 10.02 5.19
N GLY A 61 18.13 9.28 5.23
CA GLY A 61 18.71 8.75 6.46
C GLY A 61 17.84 7.69 7.15
N THR A 62 16.91 7.05 6.43
CA THR A 62 16.26 5.82 6.94
C THR A 62 17.25 4.67 6.92
N HIS A 63 17.12 3.76 7.88
CA HIS A 63 17.61 2.40 7.72
C HIS A 63 16.74 1.63 6.72
N SER A 64 17.23 0.51 6.20
CA SER A 64 16.40 -0.39 5.39
C SER A 64 15.16 -0.81 6.19
N PRO A 65 14.00 -0.99 5.55
CA PRO A 65 12.79 -1.50 6.17
C PRO A 65 13.12 -2.68 7.09
N ALA A 66 12.61 -2.60 8.32
CA ALA A 66 12.95 -3.57 9.33
C ALA A 66 12.24 -4.88 8.99
N ALA A 67 12.99 -5.85 8.46
CA ALA A 67 12.49 -7.20 8.31
C ALA A 67 12.11 -7.73 9.70
N PHE A 68 10.90 -8.29 9.82
CA PHE A 68 10.61 -9.26 10.88
C PHE A 68 11.53 -10.45 10.64
N LYS A 69 12.79 -10.39 11.11
CA LYS A 69 13.63 -11.57 11.12
C LYS A 69 13.00 -12.50 12.15
N PRO A 70 12.47 -13.67 11.75
CA PRO A 70 12.12 -14.69 12.72
C PRO A 70 13.36 -14.92 13.59
N SER A 71 13.16 -15.13 14.88
CA SER A 71 14.26 -15.39 15.82
C SER A 71 15.24 -16.41 15.22
N GLN A 72 16.55 -16.16 15.35
CA GLN A 72 17.67 -16.90 14.75
C GLN A 72 17.81 -18.37 15.23
N GLY A 73 16.71 -19.11 15.38
CA GLY A 73 16.67 -20.46 15.92
C GLY A 73 15.93 -21.47 15.05
N GLN A 74 15.45 -21.10 13.86
CA GLN A 74 14.93 -22.10 12.92
C GLN A 74 16.02 -22.47 11.91
N PRO A 75 16.42 -23.75 11.84
CA PRO A 75 17.34 -24.20 10.80
C PRO A 75 16.70 -23.92 9.45
N GLU A 76 17.51 -23.49 8.48
CA GLU A 76 17.15 -23.39 7.07
C GLU A 76 16.73 -24.79 6.59
N SER A 77 15.48 -25.16 6.82
CA SER A 77 14.86 -26.28 6.13
C SER A 77 14.55 -25.78 4.73
N ASN A 78 14.93 -26.56 3.73
CA ASN A 78 14.44 -26.47 2.35
C ASN A 78 12.92 -26.77 2.30
N GLU A 79 12.14 -26.15 3.17
CA GLU A 79 10.69 -26.28 3.23
C GLU A 79 10.08 -25.17 2.38
N VAL A 80 9.39 -25.61 1.34
CA VAL A 80 8.31 -24.92 0.63
C VAL A 80 7.79 -23.75 1.46
N GLU A 81 7.84 -22.52 0.91
CA GLU A 81 7.20 -21.34 1.49
C GLU A 81 5.79 -21.70 1.98
N ARG A 82 5.65 -21.96 3.28
CA ARG A 82 4.35 -22.27 3.86
C ARG A 82 3.65 -20.95 4.02
N LEU A 83 2.66 -20.69 3.16
CA LEU A 83 1.74 -19.60 3.33
C LEU A 83 1.00 -19.78 4.67
N LEU A 84 1.38 -18.99 5.67
CA LEU A 84 0.68 -18.93 6.95
C LEU A 84 -0.40 -17.84 6.85
N ILE A 85 -1.66 -18.26 6.97
CA ILE A 85 -2.79 -17.34 6.98
C ILE A 85 -3.32 -17.27 8.41
N ALA A 86 -3.27 -16.07 9.00
CA ALA A 86 -3.89 -15.77 10.27
C ALA A 86 -4.95 -14.68 10.07
N SER A 87 -6.14 -14.88 10.62
CA SER A 87 -7.24 -13.93 10.55
C SER A 87 -7.77 -13.61 11.94
N LYS A 88 -8.02 -12.33 12.22
CA LYS A 88 -8.60 -11.89 13.48
C LYS A 88 -9.62 -10.79 13.24
N THR A 89 -10.83 -10.98 13.76
CA THR A 89 -11.84 -9.92 13.81
C THR A 89 -11.57 -9.03 15.02
N ILE A 90 -11.49 -7.73 14.79
CA ILE A 90 -11.34 -6.72 15.83
C ILE A 90 -12.53 -5.77 15.79
N ALA A 91 -13.01 -5.35 16.95
CA ALA A 91 -14.02 -4.30 17.02
C ALA A 91 -13.39 -2.98 16.55
N GLN A 92 -14.09 -2.23 15.70
CA GLN A 92 -13.65 -0.89 15.33
C GLN A 92 -13.62 -0.03 16.59
N PRO A 93 -12.47 0.60 16.93
CA PRO A 93 -12.40 1.43 18.12
C PRO A 93 -13.37 2.62 17.99
N THR A 94 -14.29 2.74 18.95
CA THR A 94 -15.33 3.80 18.99
C THR A 94 -14.77 5.15 19.41
N THR A 95 -13.64 5.18 20.11
CA THR A 95 -13.00 6.40 20.64
C THR A 95 -11.49 6.28 20.53
N LEU A 96 -10.90 6.73 19.43
CA LEU A 96 -9.44 6.86 19.28
C LEU A 96 -8.99 8.33 19.33
N GLY A 97 -9.54 9.08 20.29
CA GLY A 97 -9.16 10.48 20.56
C GLY A 97 -9.94 11.53 19.76
N GLU A 98 -9.65 12.79 20.04
CA GLU A 98 -10.31 13.97 19.47
C GLU A 98 -9.93 14.25 18.01
N ASP A 99 -8.96 13.52 17.46
CA ASP A 99 -8.51 13.70 16.07
C ASP A 99 -9.49 13.07 15.08
N THR A 100 -10.54 13.83 14.78
CA THR A 100 -11.58 13.51 13.80
C THR A 100 -11.04 13.44 12.36
N THR A 101 -9.80 13.86 12.12
CA THR A 101 -9.21 13.92 10.77
C THR A 101 -8.53 12.61 10.34
N ALA A 102 -8.31 11.67 11.27
CA ALA A 102 -7.74 10.37 10.94
C ALA A 102 -8.82 9.43 10.37
N THR A 103 -8.62 8.90 9.17
CA THR A 103 -9.48 7.85 8.61
C THR A 103 -9.22 6.49 9.30
N PRO A 104 -10.14 5.51 9.22
CA PRO A 104 -9.86 4.15 9.68
C PRO A 104 -8.56 3.56 9.11
N ALA A 105 -8.25 3.83 7.83
CA ALA A 105 -7.00 3.41 7.19
C ALA A 105 -5.77 4.03 7.86
N ILE A 106 -5.79 5.35 8.11
CA ILE A 106 -4.69 6.06 8.79
C ILE A 106 -4.48 5.50 10.21
N ARG A 107 -5.57 5.25 10.94
CA ARG A 107 -5.48 4.65 12.28
C ARG A 107 -4.90 3.24 12.26
N PHE A 108 -5.27 2.44 11.26
CA PHE A 108 -4.74 1.09 11.10
C PHE A 108 -3.24 1.12 10.76
N LEU A 109 -2.82 1.95 9.81
CA LEU A 109 -1.40 2.17 9.49
C LEU A 109 -0.60 2.65 10.72
N ALA A 110 -1.16 3.57 11.51
CA ALA A 110 -0.55 4.05 12.74
C ALA A 110 -0.34 2.94 13.78
N ALA A 111 -1.33 2.05 13.95
CA ALA A 111 -1.20 0.89 14.81
C ALA A 111 -0.13 -0.09 14.31
N CYS A 112 -0.07 -0.34 12.99
CA CYS A 112 0.99 -1.16 12.37
C CYS A 112 2.38 -0.54 12.56
N ALA A 113 2.54 0.77 12.37
CA ALA A 113 3.81 1.46 12.57
C ALA A 113 4.27 1.40 14.04
N SER A 114 3.35 1.60 14.98
CA SER A 114 3.61 1.47 16.43
C SER A 114 4.03 0.04 16.80
N MET A 115 3.32 -0.97 16.28
CA MET A 115 3.68 -2.37 16.49
C MET A 115 5.06 -2.68 15.90
N LEU A 116 5.37 -2.20 14.69
CA LEU A 116 6.66 -2.41 14.04
C LEU A 116 7.79 -1.77 14.84
N ALA A 117 7.60 -0.54 15.32
CA ALA A 117 8.56 0.17 16.18
C ALA A 117 8.84 -0.59 17.48
N GLN A 118 7.80 -1.12 18.13
CA GLN A 118 7.93 -1.93 19.34
C GLN A 118 8.64 -3.26 19.07
N ALA A 119 8.24 -3.98 18.02
CA ALA A 119 8.82 -5.28 17.68
C ALA A 119 10.30 -5.19 17.31
N THR A 120 10.72 -4.08 16.71
CA THR A 120 12.09 -3.86 16.22
C THR A 120 12.95 -3.05 17.18
N SER A 121 12.35 -2.48 18.23
CA SER A 121 13.00 -1.50 19.12
C SER A 121 13.59 -0.29 18.36
N GLN A 122 12.96 0.10 17.25
CA GLN A 122 13.36 1.25 16.43
C GLN A 122 12.33 2.37 16.53
N SER A 123 12.81 3.60 16.71
CA SER A 123 11.95 4.80 16.77
C SER A 123 11.67 5.41 15.40
N ASP A 124 12.41 5.05 14.36
CA ASP A 124 12.22 5.50 12.97
C ASP A 124 12.00 4.26 12.09
N VAL A 125 10.76 4.02 11.69
CA VAL A 125 10.35 2.81 10.96
C VAL A 125 9.78 3.15 9.59
N VAL A 126 9.99 2.24 8.64
CA VAL A 126 9.40 2.28 7.30
C VAL A 126 8.59 1.01 7.09
N LEU A 127 7.34 1.15 6.66
CA LEU A 127 6.44 0.07 6.28
C LEU A 127 5.88 0.33 4.88
N GLY A 128 5.53 -0.74 4.18
CA GLY A 128 4.82 -0.67 2.90
C GLY A 128 3.34 -0.36 3.11
N CYS A 129 2.78 0.49 2.25
CA CYS A 129 1.35 0.72 2.16
C CYS A 129 0.89 0.48 0.72
N THR A 130 -0.05 -0.44 0.56
CA THR A 130 -0.68 -0.71 -0.72
C THR A 130 -1.64 0.42 -1.10
N VAL A 131 -1.41 1.02 -2.27
CA VAL A 131 -2.21 2.10 -2.84
C VAL A 131 -2.76 1.69 -4.20
N SER A 132 -3.86 2.32 -4.61
CA SER A 132 -4.55 1.99 -5.88
C SER A 132 -3.77 2.41 -7.14
N GLY A 133 -2.74 3.26 -6.98
CA GLY A 133 -2.03 3.94 -8.06
C GLY A 133 -2.89 4.92 -8.87
N ARG A 134 -4.13 5.19 -8.42
CA ARG A 134 -5.12 6.01 -9.15
C ARG A 134 -5.39 7.38 -8.55
N SER A 135 -4.87 7.66 -7.35
CA SER A 135 -5.26 8.81 -6.53
C SER A 135 -4.98 10.18 -7.17
N ALA A 136 -3.91 10.29 -7.96
CA ALA A 136 -3.50 11.52 -8.63
C ALA A 136 -3.64 11.46 -10.16
N LEU A 137 -4.31 10.43 -10.69
CA LEU A 137 -4.52 10.33 -12.13
C LEU A 137 -5.55 11.35 -12.61
N PRO A 138 -5.50 11.76 -13.90
CA PRO A 138 -6.62 12.38 -14.58
C PRO A 138 -7.89 11.53 -14.44
N ALA A 139 -9.05 12.18 -14.29
CA ALA A 139 -10.33 11.51 -14.00
C ALA A 139 -10.67 10.41 -15.02
N GLU A 140 -10.33 10.61 -16.29
CA GLU A 140 -10.55 9.64 -17.36
C GLU A 140 -9.74 8.34 -17.18
N LEU A 141 -8.67 8.35 -16.38
CA LEU A 141 -7.83 7.17 -16.12
C LEU A 141 -8.20 6.45 -14.81
N HIS A 142 -9.13 6.97 -14.02
CA HIS A 142 -9.57 6.32 -12.76
C HIS A 142 -10.24 4.97 -13.01
N ASP A 143 -10.84 4.81 -14.19
CA ASP A 143 -11.61 3.62 -14.57
C ASP A 143 -10.81 2.61 -15.40
N VAL A 144 -9.49 2.79 -15.52
CA VAL A 144 -8.63 1.85 -16.26
C VAL A 144 -8.68 0.45 -15.64
N CYS A 145 -8.98 -0.54 -16.47
CA CYS A 145 -8.85 -1.95 -16.13
C CYS A 145 -7.40 -2.42 -16.35
N GLY A 146 -6.73 -2.79 -15.26
CA GLY A 146 -5.36 -3.30 -15.25
C GLY A 146 -4.75 -3.27 -13.84
N PRO A 147 -3.52 -3.78 -13.68
CA PRO A 147 -2.81 -3.82 -12.40
C PRO A 147 -2.20 -2.45 -12.08
N CYS A 148 -3.00 -1.51 -11.58
CA CYS A 148 -2.48 -0.18 -11.22
C CYS A 148 -2.07 -0.10 -9.74
N LEU A 149 -2.34 -1.16 -8.96
CA LEU A 149 -1.92 -1.26 -7.57
C LEU A 149 -0.41 -1.13 -7.43
N ASN A 150 0.03 -0.35 -6.44
CA ASN A 150 1.44 -0.18 -6.12
C ASN A 150 1.63 -0.21 -4.60
N GLU A 151 2.86 -0.43 -4.16
CA GLU A 151 3.25 -0.29 -2.76
C GLU A 151 4.16 0.92 -2.61
N MET A 152 3.84 1.79 -1.65
CA MET A 152 4.66 2.95 -1.33
C MET A 152 5.11 2.93 0.13
N PRO A 153 6.29 3.49 0.44
CA PRO A 153 6.76 3.55 1.81
C PRO A 153 5.97 4.58 2.62
N ILE A 154 5.69 4.22 3.86
CA ILE A 154 5.25 5.12 4.92
C ILE A 154 6.35 5.13 5.98
N ARG A 155 6.91 6.30 6.27
CA ARG A 155 7.93 6.48 7.31
C ARG A 155 7.31 7.10 8.54
N VAL A 156 7.55 6.54 9.72
CA VAL A 156 7.06 7.10 10.98
C VAL A 156 8.19 7.24 11.97
N ARG A 157 8.33 8.43 12.55
CA ARG A 157 9.26 8.70 13.64
C ARG A 157 8.51 8.88 14.96
N PHE A 158 8.81 8.04 15.93
CA PHE A 158 8.32 8.11 17.29
C PHE A 158 9.31 8.84 18.20
N PRO A 159 8.85 9.63 19.19
CA PRO A 159 9.71 10.20 20.21
C PRO A 159 10.42 9.10 21.01
N SER A 160 11.76 9.12 21.06
CA SER A 160 12.56 8.02 21.63
C SER A 160 12.42 7.83 23.15
N ALA A 161 11.80 8.79 23.84
CA ALA A 161 11.64 8.75 25.30
C ALA A 161 10.39 7.98 25.76
N ASN A 162 9.45 7.69 24.86
CA ASN A 162 8.14 7.12 25.20
C ASN A 162 7.87 5.83 24.41
N LEU A 163 6.89 5.06 24.87
CA LEU A 163 6.36 3.95 24.10
C LEU A 163 5.79 4.48 22.76
N PRO A 164 5.99 3.78 21.63
CA PRO A 164 5.42 4.16 20.35
C PRO A 164 3.88 4.17 20.38
N GLU A 165 3.26 5.30 20.68
CA GLU A 165 1.80 5.44 20.69
C GLU A 165 1.27 5.68 19.26
N PRO A 166 0.27 4.92 18.77
CA PRO A 166 -0.28 5.10 17.42
C PRO A 166 -0.74 6.52 17.11
N GLN A 167 -1.28 7.25 18.10
CA GLN A 167 -1.78 8.61 17.95
C GLN A 167 -0.68 9.58 17.51
N CYS A 168 0.59 9.35 17.88
CA CYS A 168 1.72 10.18 17.44
C CYS A 168 2.04 10.03 15.94
N ALA A 169 1.53 8.97 15.29
CA ALA A 169 1.80 8.67 13.89
C ALA A 169 0.74 9.19 12.93
N THR A 170 -0.49 9.47 13.38
CA THR A 170 -1.64 9.76 12.49
C THR A 170 -1.39 10.99 11.60
N GLY A 171 -0.86 12.08 12.17
CA GLY A 171 -0.52 13.28 11.42
C GLY A 171 0.57 13.03 10.36
N GLN A 172 1.65 12.36 10.74
CA GLN A 172 2.75 12.02 9.82
C GLN A 172 2.27 11.17 8.64
N ILE A 173 1.41 10.18 8.92
CA ILE A 173 0.86 9.29 7.90
C ILE A 173 -0.10 10.04 6.99
N ARG A 174 -1.01 10.85 7.57
CA ARG A 174 -1.95 11.67 6.79
C ARG A 174 -1.22 12.58 5.81
N ASP A 175 -0.20 13.28 6.29
CA ASP A 175 0.56 14.22 5.48
C ASP A 175 1.32 13.49 4.36
N GLN A 176 1.87 12.29 4.63
CA GLN A 176 2.48 11.44 3.60
C GLN A 176 1.48 10.90 2.58
N LEU A 177 0.27 10.51 2.99
CA LEU A 177 -0.76 10.05 2.04
C LEU A 177 -1.18 11.18 1.09
N VAL A 178 -1.28 12.41 1.60
CA VAL A 178 -1.66 13.59 0.80
C VAL A 178 -0.52 14.04 -0.11
N LEU A 179 0.67 14.26 0.44
CA LEU A 179 1.83 14.77 -0.31
C LEU A 179 2.43 13.71 -1.22
N GLY A 180 2.31 12.43 -0.86
CA GLY A 180 2.79 11.31 -1.66
C GLY A 180 1.85 10.92 -2.79
N ALA A 181 0.60 11.39 -2.81
CA ALA A 181 -0.40 11.02 -3.82
C ALA A 181 0.08 11.17 -5.29
N PRO A 182 0.76 12.26 -5.68
CA PRO A 182 1.31 12.42 -7.03
C PRO A 182 2.48 11.48 -7.35
N HIS A 183 3.07 10.84 -6.33
CA HIS A 183 4.31 10.06 -6.43
C HIS A 183 4.08 8.54 -6.25
N GLN A 184 2.82 8.12 -6.13
CA GLN A 184 2.39 6.73 -5.84
C GLN A 184 2.68 5.72 -6.96
N THR A 185 3.27 6.16 -8.07
CA THR A 185 3.43 5.34 -9.29
C THR A 185 4.84 4.81 -9.46
N VAL A 186 5.80 5.29 -8.66
CA VAL A 186 7.17 4.76 -8.63
C VAL A 186 7.19 3.42 -7.89
N GLY A 187 7.76 2.40 -8.52
CA GLY A 187 7.83 1.06 -7.93
C GLY A 187 8.84 0.97 -6.78
N PHE A 188 8.70 -0.06 -5.94
CA PHE A 188 9.62 -0.38 -4.84
C PHE A 188 11.08 -0.39 -5.30
N ASP A 189 11.40 -1.15 -6.37
CA ASP A 189 12.76 -1.34 -6.87
C ASP A 189 13.42 0.02 -7.21
N GLU A 190 12.67 0.91 -7.84
CA GLU A 190 13.16 2.24 -8.20
C GLU A 190 13.37 3.13 -6.96
N ILE A 191 12.47 3.05 -5.97
CA ILE A 191 12.63 3.76 -4.70
C ILE A 191 13.87 3.25 -3.97
N ALA A 192 14.02 1.94 -3.83
CA ALA A 192 15.16 1.32 -3.16
C ALA A 192 16.48 1.67 -3.87
N GLN A 193 16.52 1.58 -5.20
CA GLN A 193 17.73 1.81 -5.98
C GLN A 193 18.13 3.29 -6.09
N TYR A 194 17.17 4.19 -6.33
CA TYR A 194 17.46 5.59 -6.71
C TYR A 194 17.17 6.61 -5.61
N CYS A 195 16.48 6.20 -4.54
CA CYS A 195 16.00 7.12 -3.51
C CYS A 195 16.55 6.83 -2.11
N THR A 196 17.23 5.71 -1.89
CA THR A 196 17.73 5.32 -0.56
C THR A 196 19.19 4.85 -0.62
N SER A 197 19.74 4.52 0.54
CA SER A 197 21.02 3.82 0.69
C SER A 197 20.80 2.39 1.22
N TRP A 198 19.65 1.80 0.92
CA TRP A 198 19.32 0.45 1.36
C TRP A 198 20.20 -0.59 0.64
N PRO A 199 20.41 -1.78 1.24
CA PRO A 199 21.12 -2.88 0.58
C PRO A 199 20.48 -3.25 -0.76
N SER A 200 21.29 -3.67 -1.73
CA SER A 200 20.82 -4.02 -3.09
C SER A 200 20.05 -5.33 -3.18
N ASP A 201 20.12 -6.16 -2.14
CA ASP A 201 19.42 -7.43 -2.00
C ASP A 201 18.05 -7.30 -1.31
N ILE A 202 17.62 -6.06 -1.01
CA ILE A 202 16.27 -5.82 -0.50
C ILE A 202 15.23 -6.00 -1.60
N ASP A 203 14.17 -6.74 -1.32
CA ASP A 203 13.10 -7.07 -2.25
C ASP A 203 11.70 -6.66 -1.73
N ASP A 204 11.57 -6.29 -0.45
CA ASP A 204 10.32 -5.83 0.13
C ASP A 204 10.48 -4.80 1.28
N PHE A 205 9.35 -4.38 1.85
CA PHE A 205 9.30 -3.51 3.03
C PHE A 205 9.34 -4.26 4.37
N GLY A 206 9.42 -5.59 4.38
CA GLY A 206 9.30 -6.46 5.55
C GLY A 206 7.90 -6.51 6.20
N LEU A 207 7.16 -5.40 6.15
CA LEU A 207 5.76 -5.29 6.52
C LEU A 207 5.04 -4.42 5.49
N SER A 208 4.14 -5.04 4.71
CA SER A 208 3.24 -4.33 3.80
C SER A 208 1.80 -4.37 4.34
N VAL A 209 1.15 -3.20 4.35
CA VAL A 209 -0.20 -3.02 4.88
C VAL A 209 -1.16 -2.67 3.75
N HIS A 210 -2.17 -3.52 3.57
CA HIS A 210 -3.27 -3.31 2.64
C HIS A 210 -4.55 -3.07 3.44
N TYR A 211 -5.15 -1.89 3.29
CA TYR A 211 -6.42 -1.55 3.91
C TYR A 211 -7.53 -1.48 2.86
N GLN A 212 -8.61 -2.24 3.06
CA GLN A 212 -9.79 -2.22 2.20
C GLN A 212 -11.00 -1.72 3.00
N ASN A 213 -11.72 -0.73 2.47
CA ASN A 213 -12.94 -0.26 3.08
C ASN A 213 -14.11 -1.14 2.59
N SER A 214 -14.71 -1.93 3.50
CA SER A 214 -15.77 -2.88 3.16
C SER A 214 -17.15 -2.25 2.96
N ALA A 215 -17.29 -0.93 3.07
CA ALA A 215 -18.58 -0.25 2.84
C ALA A 215 -19.10 -0.40 1.40
N GLU A 216 -18.22 -0.71 0.43
CA GLU A 216 -18.59 -0.97 -0.97
C GLU A 216 -18.86 -2.45 -1.28
N SER A 217 -18.74 -3.35 -0.29
CA SER A 217 -18.83 -4.81 -0.50
C SER A 217 -20.13 -5.44 0.03
N GLN A 218 -21.12 -4.63 0.44
CA GLN A 218 -22.40 -5.13 0.95
C GLN A 218 -23.51 -5.26 -0.11
N GLU A 219 -23.21 -5.00 -1.38
CA GLU A 219 -24.12 -5.30 -2.50
C GLU A 219 -23.58 -6.46 -3.34
N PHE A 220 -23.57 -7.68 -2.77
CA PHE A 220 -23.51 -8.92 -3.53
C PHE A 220 -24.43 -9.97 -2.89
#